data_AF-A0A7X4A8A1-F1
#
_entry.id   AF-A0A7X4A8A1-F1
#
_cell.length_a   1.000
_cell.length_b   1.000
_cell.length_c   1.000
_cell.angle_alpha   90.00
_cell.angle_beta   90.00
_cell.angle_gamma   90.00
#
_symmetry.space_group_name_H-M   'P 1'
#
loop_
_entity.id
_entity.type
_entity.pdbx_description
1 polymer ?
#
loop_
_entity_poly.entity_id
_entity_poly.type
_entity_poly.pdbx_seq_one_letter_code
_entity_poly.pdbx_strand_id
1 'polypeptide(L)'
;MSTLHRGMSVEEFDNGYFYAADLKAFAREVGITVGNFRKIELEELIREFLQTGKVPDRKPVMPRKAGEPRDRLEPDTVVANYVDDRQTKAFLLELVHAEAPGLGRKSGQWYWLNDWRRQKQEAQARFTYRDLAVRLRELMQTEGRFPQIPAARMNNFITDFRADPANAGISRKDALKAWNWLKAQPGPKTYAEYRRLTVPKAPDGSG
;
A
#
# COMPACT_ATOMS: atom_id res chain seq x y z
N MET A 1 13.74 18.16 6.11
CA MET A 1 13.18 16.80 5.97
C MET A 1 13.99 15.90 6.88
N SER A 2 13.36 15.03 7.66
CA SER A 2 14.09 14.10 8.54
C SER A 2 14.92 13.13 7.71
N THR A 3 16.18 12.94 8.08
CA THR A 3 17.11 12.01 7.42
C THR A 3 17.17 10.71 8.23
N LEU A 4 17.09 9.55 7.58
CA LEU A 4 17.22 8.25 8.25
C LEU A 4 18.65 8.05 8.76
N HIS A 5 18.81 7.57 10.00
CA HIS A 5 20.10 7.21 10.57
C HIS A 5 19.97 6.08 11.60
N ARG A 6 21.07 5.36 11.86
CA ARG A 6 21.09 4.15 12.70
C ARG A 6 20.70 4.37 14.16
N GLY A 7 21.08 5.52 14.73
CA GLY A 7 20.77 5.87 16.13
C GLY A 7 19.41 6.53 16.34
N MET A 8 18.54 6.53 15.32
CA MET A 8 17.22 7.15 15.40
C MET A 8 16.33 6.36 16.36
N SER A 9 15.58 7.07 17.21
CA SER A 9 14.58 6.40 18.05
C SER A 9 13.36 5.95 17.22
N VAL A 10 12.61 4.96 17.71
CA VAL A 10 11.35 4.56 17.06
C VAL A 10 10.37 5.73 16.97
N GLU A 11 10.34 6.59 17.99
CA GLU A 11 9.47 7.77 18.02
C GLU A 11 9.86 8.80 16.94
N GLU A 12 11.15 9.09 16.78
CA GLU A 12 11.65 9.96 15.71
C GLU A 12 11.30 9.40 14.32
N PHE A 13 11.45 8.09 14.15
CA PHE A 13 11.09 7.40 12.91
C PHE A 13 9.59 7.51 12.60
N ASP A 14 8.74 7.27 13.59
CA ASP A 14 7.27 7.31 13.44
C ASP A 14 6.73 8.69 13.14
N ASN A 15 7.35 9.71 13.72
CA ASN A 15 6.99 11.09 13.47
C ASN A 15 7.42 11.56 12.07
N GLY A 16 8.42 10.91 11.48
CA GLY A 16 8.93 11.16 10.15
C GLY A 16 7.97 10.80 9.00
N TYR A 17 8.28 11.32 7.82
CA TYR A 17 7.70 10.84 6.57
C TYR A 17 8.81 10.54 5.56
N PHE A 18 9.07 9.26 5.35
CA PHE A 18 10.11 8.78 4.45
C PHE A 18 9.52 8.28 3.13
N TYR A 19 10.22 8.50 2.02
CA TYR A 19 9.83 7.90 0.75
C TYR A 19 10.31 6.46 0.67
N ALA A 20 9.68 5.67 -0.20
CA ALA A 20 10.07 4.27 -0.39
C ALA A 20 11.53 4.12 -0.86
N ALA A 21 12.06 5.09 -1.60
CA ALA A 21 13.47 5.09 -2.00
C ALA A 21 14.41 5.22 -0.80
N ASP A 22 14.12 6.17 0.10
CA ASP A 22 14.91 6.41 1.32
C ASP A 22 14.89 5.19 2.24
N LEU A 23 13.70 4.61 2.46
CA LEU A 23 13.53 3.41 3.27
C LEU A 23 14.31 2.23 2.68
N LYS A 24 14.31 2.06 1.35
CA LYS A 24 15.09 1.00 0.69
C LYS A 24 16.60 1.23 0.78
N ALA A 25 17.05 2.48 0.70
CA ALA A 25 18.46 2.81 0.84
C ALA A 25 18.93 2.50 2.27
N PHE A 26 18.19 2.99 3.26
CA PHE A 26 18.49 2.76 4.67
C PHE A 26 18.41 1.28 5.06
N ALA A 27 17.37 0.56 4.62
CA ALA A 27 17.24 -0.88 4.85
C ALA A 27 18.49 -1.65 4.37
N ARG A 28 19.01 -1.34 3.16
CA ARG A 28 20.26 -1.95 2.67
C ARG A 28 21.46 -1.57 3.51
N GLU A 29 21.57 -0.30 3.90
CA GLU A 29 22.66 0.20 4.73
C GLU A 29 22.74 -0.57 6.06
N VAL A 30 21.60 -0.86 6.70
CA VAL A 30 21.54 -1.61 7.97
C VAL A 30 21.57 -3.13 7.78
N GLY A 31 21.65 -3.64 6.54
CA GLY A 31 21.78 -5.07 6.24
C GLY A 31 20.46 -5.82 5.99
N ILE A 32 19.32 -5.13 5.93
CA ILE A 32 18.03 -5.75 5.58
C ILE A 32 17.97 -6.05 4.08
N THR A 33 17.60 -7.29 3.74
CA THR A 33 17.38 -7.69 2.35
C THR A 33 16.03 -7.14 1.85
N VAL A 34 16.07 -6.14 0.96
CA VAL A 34 14.86 -5.39 0.54
C VAL A 34 13.93 -6.15 -0.41
N GLY A 35 14.46 -6.84 -1.42
CA GLY A 35 13.67 -7.52 -2.46
C GLY A 35 12.45 -6.72 -2.97
N ASN A 36 11.26 -7.33 -2.85
CA ASN A 36 9.96 -6.76 -3.25
C ASN A 36 9.10 -6.25 -2.07
N PHE A 37 9.69 -6.01 -0.89
CA PHE A 37 8.95 -5.44 0.23
C PHE A 37 8.29 -4.10 -0.15
N ARG A 38 7.04 -3.93 0.30
CA ARG A 38 6.30 -2.67 0.20
C ARG A 38 6.86 -1.67 1.19
N LYS A 39 6.49 -0.41 0.98
CA LYS A 39 6.83 0.68 1.90
C LYS A 39 6.51 0.34 3.36
N ILE A 40 5.31 -0.17 3.63
CA ILE A 40 4.88 -0.50 5.00
C ILE A 40 5.71 -1.63 5.61
N GLU A 41 6.02 -2.67 4.83
CA GLU A 41 6.84 -3.79 5.30
C GLU A 41 8.27 -3.34 5.60
N LEU A 42 8.81 -2.41 4.80
CA LEU A 42 10.11 -1.80 5.10
C LEU A 42 10.06 -0.94 6.37
N GLU A 43 8.98 -0.20 6.59
CA GLU A 43 8.79 0.56 7.83
C GLU A 43 8.70 -0.35 9.05
N GLU A 44 8.03 -1.49 8.96
CA GLU A 44 7.97 -2.52 10.02
C GLU A 44 9.37 -3.09 10.33
N LEU A 45 10.12 -3.49 9.30
CA LEU A 45 11.46 -4.07 9.48
C LEU A 45 12.47 -3.05 10.02
N ILE A 46 12.40 -1.80 9.55
CA ILE A 46 13.24 -0.72 10.07
C ILE A 46 12.87 -0.41 11.52
N ARG A 47 11.58 -0.36 11.87
CA ARG A 47 11.13 -0.18 13.25
C ARG A 47 11.69 -1.27 14.16
N GLU A 48 11.59 -2.54 13.76
CA GLU A 48 12.13 -3.67 14.52
C GLU A 48 13.64 -3.54 14.72
N PHE A 49 14.37 -3.15 13.67
CA PHE A 49 15.81 -2.88 13.76
C PHE A 49 16.12 -1.74 14.75
N LEU A 50 15.43 -0.61 14.65
CA LEU A 50 15.65 0.54 15.55
C LEU A 50 15.31 0.21 17.01
N GLN A 51 14.31 -0.65 17.23
CA GLN A 51 13.91 -1.08 18.57
C GLN A 51 14.89 -2.08 19.20
N THR A 52 15.43 -3.01 18.41
CA THR A 52 16.19 -4.16 18.93
C THR A 52 17.71 -4.06 18.69
N GLY A 53 18.14 -3.20 17.78
CA GLY A 53 19.50 -3.15 17.24
C GLY A 53 19.89 -4.34 16.37
N LYS A 54 18.96 -5.28 16.10
CA LYS A 54 19.21 -6.52 15.34
C LYS A 54 18.57 -6.44 13.98
N VAL A 55 19.24 -6.98 12.96
CA VAL A 55 18.68 -7.09 11.62
C VAL A 55 17.60 -8.18 11.61
N PRO A 56 16.34 -7.86 11.24
CA PRO A 56 15.28 -8.86 11.17
C PRO A 56 15.58 -9.94 10.11
N ASP A 57 15.23 -11.20 10.40
CA ASP A 57 15.46 -12.34 9.50
C ASP A 57 14.33 -12.54 8.45
N ARG A 58 13.35 -11.64 8.40
CA ARG A 58 12.27 -11.72 7.41
C ARG A 58 12.83 -11.53 6.00
N LYS A 59 12.67 -12.54 5.15
CA LYS A 59 13.11 -12.49 3.74
C LYS A 59 11.95 -12.13 2.80
N PRO A 60 12.21 -11.36 1.74
CA PRO A 60 11.20 -11.04 0.74
C PRO A 60 10.88 -12.27 -0.11
N VAL A 61 9.59 -12.54 -0.32
CA VAL A 61 9.13 -13.59 -1.24
C VAL A 61 9.07 -13.01 -2.64
N MET A 62 10.02 -13.39 -3.47
CA MET A 62 10.12 -12.89 -4.84
C MET A 62 8.89 -13.33 -5.66
N PRO A 63 8.30 -12.44 -6.47
CA PRO A 63 7.09 -12.77 -7.23
C PRO A 63 7.37 -13.72 -8.40
N ARG A 64 8.66 -13.93 -8.71
CA ARG A 64 9.18 -14.73 -9.80
C ARG A 64 10.55 -15.30 -9.43
N LYS A 65 10.90 -16.40 -10.07
CA LYS A 65 12.25 -16.97 -10.03
C LYS A 65 13.12 -16.26 -11.08
N ALA A 66 14.37 -15.99 -10.71
CA ALA A 66 15.30 -15.33 -11.61
C ALA A 66 15.66 -16.25 -12.78
N GLY A 67 15.67 -15.72 -14.01
CA GLY A 67 16.02 -16.49 -15.21
C GLY A 67 14.92 -17.37 -15.78
N GLU A 68 13.79 -17.54 -15.07
CA GLU A 68 12.65 -18.31 -15.60
C GLU A 68 11.74 -17.46 -16.49
N PRO A 69 11.11 -18.06 -17.53
CA PRO A 69 10.13 -17.38 -18.35
C PRO A 69 8.88 -17.03 -17.53
N ARG A 70 8.10 -16.06 -18.02
CA ARG A 70 6.78 -15.77 -17.45
C ARG A 70 5.86 -16.99 -17.56
N ASP A 71 4.89 -17.05 -16.66
CA ASP A 71 3.82 -18.04 -16.77
C ASP A 71 3.04 -17.88 -18.08
N ARG A 72 2.57 -19.01 -18.64
CA ARG A 72 1.62 -18.98 -19.75
C ARG A 72 0.27 -18.47 -19.24
N LEU A 73 -0.31 -17.51 -19.96
CA LEU A 73 -1.63 -16.95 -19.65
C LEU A 73 -2.74 -17.90 -20.12
N GLU A 74 -2.99 -18.94 -19.34
CA GLU A 74 -4.10 -19.89 -19.50
C GLU A 74 -4.79 -20.09 -18.13
N PRO A 75 -6.10 -20.39 -18.09
CA PRO A 75 -6.86 -20.43 -16.83
C PRO A 75 -6.26 -21.37 -15.79
N ASP A 76 -5.82 -22.55 -16.22
CA ASP A 76 -5.39 -23.62 -15.32
C ASP A 76 -3.86 -23.62 -15.07
N THR A 77 -3.13 -22.63 -15.63
CA THR A 77 -1.72 -22.43 -15.32
C THR A 77 -1.55 -22.03 -13.86
N VAL A 78 -0.69 -22.76 -13.14
CA VAL A 78 -0.27 -22.43 -11.77
C VAL A 78 0.56 -21.16 -11.79
N VAL A 79 0.25 -20.22 -10.89
CA VAL A 79 0.95 -18.94 -10.78
C VAL A 79 2.28 -19.13 -10.06
N ALA A 80 3.40 -18.90 -10.76
CA ALA A 80 4.75 -19.06 -10.23
C ALA A 80 5.66 -17.88 -10.61
N ASN A 81 5.64 -17.48 -11.88
CA ASN A 81 6.41 -16.38 -12.46
C ASN A 81 5.46 -15.28 -12.97
N TYR A 82 4.67 -14.73 -12.05
CA TYR A 82 3.67 -13.71 -12.32
C TYR A 82 4.30 -12.38 -12.76
N VAL A 83 3.74 -11.78 -13.81
CA VAL A 83 4.12 -10.45 -14.31
C VAL A 83 2.92 -9.51 -14.21
N ASP A 84 3.05 -8.41 -13.45
CA ASP A 84 2.00 -7.40 -13.30
C ASP A 84 2.01 -6.39 -14.46
N ASP A 85 1.64 -6.83 -15.67
CA ASP A 85 1.62 -6.00 -16.86
C ASP A 85 0.21 -5.84 -17.44
N ARG A 86 0.11 -5.10 -18.55
CA ARG A 86 -1.16 -4.90 -19.26
C ARG A 86 -1.72 -6.22 -19.82
N GLN A 87 -0.85 -7.13 -20.25
CA GLN A 87 -1.23 -8.41 -20.84
C GLN A 87 -1.92 -9.31 -19.82
N THR A 88 -1.32 -9.47 -18.63
CA THR A 88 -1.92 -10.21 -17.51
C THR A 88 -3.24 -9.61 -17.09
N LYS A 89 -3.32 -8.26 -17.00
CA LYS A 89 -4.55 -7.58 -16.59
C LYS A 89 -5.67 -7.76 -17.62
N ALA A 90 -5.35 -7.72 -18.91
CA ALA A 90 -6.30 -7.99 -19.98
C ALA A 90 -6.84 -9.42 -19.89
N PHE A 91 -5.94 -10.41 -19.80
CA PHE A 91 -6.30 -11.82 -19.65
C PHE A 91 -7.19 -12.08 -18.44
N LEU A 92 -6.85 -11.53 -17.27
CA LEU A 92 -7.68 -11.68 -16.07
C LEU A 92 -9.07 -11.05 -16.23
N LEU A 93 -9.17 -9.90 -16.90
CA LEU A 93 -10.46 -9.27 -17.18
C LEU A 93 -11.28 -10.07 -18.20
N GLU A 94 -10.67 -10.69 -19.20
CA GLU A 94 -11.35 -11.59 -20.14
C GLU A 94 -11.99 -12.77 -19.40
N LEU A 95 -11.26 -13.40 -18.47
CA LEU A 95 -11.81 -14.47 -17.63
C LEU A 95 -12.97 -14.00 -16.76
N VAL A 96 -12.84 -12.82 -16.14
CA VAL A 96 -13.94 -12.23 -15.34
C VAL A 96 -15.17 -11.96 -16.20
N HIS A 97 -14.99 -11.37 -17.39
CA HIS A 97 -16.11 -10.99 -18.26
C HIS A 97 -16.76 -12.17 -18.97
N ALA A 98 -16.05 -13.30 -19.15
CA ALA A 98 -16.65 -14.53 -19.62
C ALA A 98 -17.71 -15.07 -18.64
N GLU A 99 -17.53 -14.87 -17.34
CA GLU A 99 -18.47 -15.33 -16.30
C GLU A 99 -19.43 -14.23 -15.80
N ALA A 100 -18.99 -12.98 -15.83
CA ALA A 100 -19.76 -11.80 -15.41
C ALA A 100 -19.67 -10.68 -16.46
N PRO A 101 -20.39 -10.82 -17.59
CA PRO A 101 -20.42 -9.79 -18.63
C PRO A 101 -20.87 -8.44 -18.06
N GLY A 102 -20.16 -7.36 -18.43
CA GLY A 102 -20.51 -6.00 -18.03
C GLY A 102 -20.11 -5.58 -16.61
N LEU A 103 -19.46 -6.44 -15.82
CA LEU A 103 -19.00 -6.07 -14.47
C LEU A 103 -18.02 -4.88 -14.51
N GLY A 104 -18.37 -3.78 -13.85
CA GLY A 104 -17.56 -2.56 -13.83
C GLY A 104 -16.23 -2.73 -13.09
N ARG A 105 -15.22 -1.95 -13.49
CA ARG A 105 -13.95 -1.87 -12.75
C ARG A 105 -14.15 -1.13 -11.43
N LYS A 106 -13.49 -1.61 -10.38
CA LYS A 106 -13.45 -1.03 -9.05
C LYS A 106 -12.07 -0.46 -8.73
N SER A 107 -12.05 0.79 -8.24
CA SER A 107 -10.82 1.41 -7.76
C SER A 107 -10.20 0.57 -6.64
N GLY A 108 -8.89 0.33 -6.69
CA GLY A 108 -8.17 -0.47 -5.68
C GLY A 108 -8.16 -1.99 -5.93
N GLN A 109 -8.94 -2.52 -6.88
CA GLN A 109 -9.03 -3.97 -7.13
C GLN A 109 -7.66 -4.63 -7.37
N TRP A 110 -6.78 -3.95 -8.11
CA TRP A 110 -5.46 -4.49 -8.45
C TRP A 110 -4.51 -4.51 -7.27
N TYR A 111 -4.65 -3.55 -6.34
CA TYR A 111 -3.85 -3.55 -5.11
C TYR A 111 -4.22 -4.76 -4.26
N TRP A 112 -5.51 -4.96 -4.00
CA TRP A 112 -6.01 -6.05 -3.16
C TRP A 112 -5.84 -7.42 -3.81
N LEU A 113 -5.93 -7.52 -5.13
CA LEU A 113 -5.60 -8.75 -5.85
C LEU A 113 -4.11 -9.09 -5.68
N ASN A 114 -3.22 -8.10 -5.85
CA ASN A 114 -1.79 -8.32 -5.69
C ASN A 114 -1.40 -8.62 -4.24
N ASP A 115 -2.08 -8.00 -3.27
CA ASP A 115 -1.92 -8.30 -1.85
C ASP A 115 -2.31 -9.77 -1.55
N TRP A 116 -3.50 -10.20 -2.00
CA TRP A 116 -3.93 -11.59 -1.87
C TRP A 116 -2.97 -12.57 -2.54
N ARG A 117 -2.53 -12.27 -3.77
CA ARG A 117 -1.56 -13.10 -4.52
C ARG A 117 -0.26 -13.26 -3.73
N ARG A 118 0.25 -12.17 -3.15
CA ARG A 118 1.46 -12.20 -2.31
C ARG A 118 1.28 -13.05 -1.07
N GLN A 119 0.17 -12.90 -0.35
CA GLN A 119 -0.13 -13.75 0.82
C GLN A 119 -0.18 -15.24 0.44
N LYS A 120 -0.76 -15.58 -0.71
CA LYS A 120 -0.76 -16.96 -1.24
C LYS A 120 0.66 -17.46 -1.53
N GLN A 121 1.51 -16.64 -2.15
CA GLN A 121 2.92 -16.99 -2.39
C GLN A 121 3.72 -17.14 -1.09
N GLU A 122 3.52 -16.25 -0.13
CA GLU A 122 4.15 -16.30 1.20
C GLU A 122 3.76 -17.56 1.98
N ALA A 123 2.48 -17.97 1.87
CA ALA A 123 1.98 -19.23 2.43
C ALA A 123 2.34 -20.48 1.59
N GLN A 124 3.13 -20.34 0.52
CA GLN A 124 3.47 -21.42 -0.42
C GLN A 124 2.23 -22.16 -0.98
N ALA A 125 1.09 -21.48 -1.06
CA ALA A 125 -0.15 -22.05 -1.53
C ALA A 125 -0.12 -22.20 -3.06
N ARG A 126 -0.71 -23.30 -3.56
CA ARG A 126 -0.90 -23.52 -4.99
C ARG A 126 -2.20 -22.86 -5.45
N PHE A 127 -2.13 -22.02 -6.49
CA PHE A 127 -3.28 -21.37 -7.11
C PHE A 127 -2.99 -21.06 -8.59
N THR A 128 -4.05 -20.84 -9.36
CA THR A 128 -4.05 -20.69 -10.82
C THR A 128 -4.48 -19.28 -11.25
N TYR A 129 -4.38 -18.99 -12.55
CA TYR A 129 -4.95 -17.76 -13.10
C TYR A 129 -6.49 -17.71 -13.00
N ARG A 130 -7.16 -18.85 -13.02
CA ARG A 130 -8.59 -18.95 -12.73
C ARG A 130 -8.90 -18.48 -11.31
N ASP A 131 -8.11 -18.90 -10.32
CA ASP A 131 -8.28 -18.46 -8.94
C ASP A 131 -8.06 -16.94 -8.79
N LEU A 132 -7.09 -16.37 -9.51
CA LEU A 132 -6.89 -14.91 -9.59
C LEU A 132 -8.10 -14.20 -10.20
N ALA A 133 -8.69 -14.75 -11.28
CA ALA A 133 -9.87 -14.17 -11.91
C ALA A 133 -11.10 -14.24 -11.00
N VAL A 134 -11.33 -15.36 -10.32
CA VAL A 134 -12.40 -15.50 -9.31
C VAL A 134 -12.22 -14.46 -8.22
N ARG A 135 -11.00 -14.32 -7.66
CA ARG A 135 -10.72 -13.31 -6.64
C ARG A 135 -10.90 -11.89 -7.14
N LEU A 136 -10.50 -11.60 -8.38
CA LEU A 136 -10.67 -10.29 -9.00
C LEU A 136 -12.16 -9.95 -9.16
N ARG A 137 -12.98 -10.93 -9.59
CA ARG A 137 -14.44 -10.78 -9.70
C ARG A 137 -15.07 -10.44 -8.35
N GLU A 138 -14.73 -11.17 -7.29
CA GLU A 138 -15.20 -10.90 -5.91
C GLU A 138 -14.85 -9.47 -5.47
N LEU A 139 -13.62 -9.03 -5.73
CA LEU A 139 -13.17 -7.67 -5.44
C LEU A 139 -14.01 -6.65 -6.23
N MET A 140 -14.25 -6.89 -7.52
CA MET A 140 -15.06 -6.00 -8.37
C MET A 140 -16.53 -5.93 -7.93
N GLN A 141 -17.08 -7.02 -7.37
CA GLN A 141 -18.45 -7.09 -6.85
C GLN A 141 -18.61 -6.52 -5.43
N THR A 142 -17.51 -6.30 -4.70
CA THR A 142 -17.56 -5.82 -3.32
C THR A 142 -18.35 -4.50 -3.23
N GLU A 143 -19.34 -4.43 -2.35
CA GLU A 143 -20.09 -3.20 -2.10
C GLU A 143 -19.27 -2.15 -1.36
N GLY A 144 -19.64 -0.87 -1.50
CA GLY A 144 -18.97 0.22 -0.80
C GLY A 144 -17.50 0.41 -1.21
N ARG A 145 -16.69 0.93 -0.29
CA ARG A 145 -15.28 1.26 -0.53
C ARG A 145 -14.39 0.17 0.05
N PHE A 146 -13.28 -0.14 -0.63
CA PHE A 146 -12.25 -0.95 0.00
C PHE A 146 -11.64 -0.26 1.21
N PRO A 147 -11.03 -1.03 2.13
CA PRO A 147 -10.17 -0.47 3.15
C PRO A 147 -9.08 0.40 2.52
N GLN A 148 -8.60 1.36 3.32
CA GLN A 148 -7.48 2.20 2.94
C GLN A 148 -6.24 1.36 2.61
N ILE A 149 -5.49 1.77 1.60
CA ILE A 149 -4.27 1.09 1.20
C ILE A 149 -3.15 1.56 2.13
N PRO A 150 -2.58 0.72 3.01
CA PRO A 150 -1.69 1.21 4.08
C PRO A 150 -0.47 1.96 3.56
N ALA A 151 0.09 1.51 2.43
CA ALA A 151 1.24 2.14 1.79
C ALA A 151 0.93 3.45 1.04
N ALA A 152 -0.35 3.78 0.82
CA ALA A 152 -0.79 4.90 -0.02
C ALA A 152 -1.35 6.07 0.80
N ARG A 153 -0.65 6.48 1.86
CA ARG A 153 -1.08 7.53 2.82
C ARG A 153 -1.62 8.80 2.15
N MET A 154 -0.95 9.31 1.13
CA MET A 154 -1.44 10.49 0.38
C MET A 154 -2.80 10.24 -0.27
N ASN A 155 -2.96 9.10 -0.95
CA ASN A 155 -4.22 8.78 -1.62
C ASN A 155 -5.35 8.59 -0.60
N ASN A 156 -5.08 7.92 0.52
CA ASN A 156 -6.02 7.78 1.62
C ASN A 156 -6.43 9.16 2.18
N PHE A 157 -5.46 10.02 2.47
CA PHE A 157 -5.70 11.38 2.95
C PHE A 157 -6.57 12.18 1.98
N ILE A 158 -6.19 12.26 0.69
CA ILE A 158 -6.94 13.04 -0.32
C ILE A 158 -8.35 12.49 -0.48
N THR A 159 -8.50 11.18 -0.34
CA THR A 159 -9.77 10.49 -0.44
C THR A 159 -10.71 10.84 0.71
N ASP A 160 -10.23 10.78 1.95
CA ASP A 160 -11.02 11.14 3.13
C ASP A 160 -11.29 12.65 3.18
N PHE A 161 -10.28 13.46 2.87
CA PHE A 161 -10.38 14.91 2.80
C PHE A 161 -11.51 15.35 1.86
N ARG A 162 -11.65 14.71 0.69
CA ARG A 162 -12.73 15.00 -0.26
C ARG A 162 -14.09 14.40 0.11
N ALA A 163 -14.11 13.41 0.99
CA ALA A 163 -15.35 12.81 1.46
C ALA A 163 -16.03 13.66 2.54
N ASP A 164 -15.29 14.54 3.22
CA ASP A 164 -15.85 15.50 4.17
C ASP A 164 -16.65 16.59 3.44
N PRO A 165 -17.96 16.74 3.73
CA PRO A 165 -18.78 17.81 3.15
C PRO A 165 -18.23 19.22 3.39
N ALA A 166 -17.49 19.45 4.48
CA ALA A 166 -16.85 20.73 4.77
C ALA A 166 -15.78 21.12 3.74
N ASN A 167 -15.27 20.14 2.98
CA ASN A 167 -14.29 20.34 1.92
C ASN A 167 -14.90 20.25 0.51
N ALA A 168 -16.24 20.32 0.39
CA ALA A 168 -16.91 20.31 -0.90
C ALA A 168 -16.40 21.45 -1.79
N GLY A 169 -16.12 21.14 -3.06
CA GLY A 169 -15.62 22.13 -4.03
C GLY A 169 -14.13 22.49 -3.90
N ILE A 170 -13.40 21.96 -2.91
CA ILE A 170 -11.96 22.22 -2.78
C ILE A 170 -11.18 21.66 -3.98
N SER A 171 -10.31 22.48 -4.54
CA SER A 171 -9.49 22.12 -5.70
C SER A 171 -8.49 20.99 -5.38
N ARG A 172 -8.06 20.26 -6.41
CA ARG A 172 -6.95 19.29 -6.26
C ARG A 172 -5.69 19.95 -5.72
N LYS A 173 -5.41 21.20 -6.11
CA LYS A 173 -4.25 21.96 -5.67
C LYS A 173 -4.28 22.20 -4.17
N ASP A 174 -5.45 22.56 -3.63
CA ASP A 174 -5.59 22.87 -2.21
C ASP A 174 -5.62 21.61 -1.33
N ALA A 175 -6.21 20.51 -1.81
CA ALA A 175 -6.07 19.22 -1.16
C ALA A 175 -4.59 18.78 -1.07
N LEU A 176 -3.79 19.05 -2.11
CA LEU A 176 -2.34 18.80 -2.08
C LEU A 176 -1.58 19.74 -1.15
N LYS A 177 -2.03 20.99 -0.96
CA LYS A 177 -1.45 21.89 0.05
C LYS A 177 -1.69 21.35 1.46
N ALA A 178 -2.93 20.93 1.76
CA ALA A 178 -3.28 20.33 3.05
C ALA A 178 -2.44 19.08 3.33
N TRP A 179 -2.28 18.20 2.32
CA TRP A 179 -1.40 17.04 2.41
C TRP A 179 0.06 17.43 2.67
N ASN A 180 0.61 18.39 1.93
CA ASN A 180 2.00 18.80 2.10
C ASN A 180 2.26 19.43 3.47
N TRP A 181 1.29 20.17 4.01
CA TRP A 181 1.35 20.69 5.36
C TRP A 181 1.35 19.55 6.39
N LEU A 182 0.41 18.59 6.30
CA LEU A 182 0.33 17.44 7.21
C LEU A 182 1.60 16.59 7.17
N LYS A 183 2.16 16.38 5.98
CA LYS A 183 3.40 15.63 5.77
C LYS A 183 4.58 16.20 6.54
N ALA A 184 4.59 17.51 6.82
CA ALA A 184 5.62 18.18 7.59
C ALA A 184 5.37 18.16 9.11
N GLN A 185 4.17 17.79 9.56
CA GLN A 185 3.84 17.67 10.99
C GLN A 185 4.28 16.32 11.54
N PRO A 186 4.65 16.21 12.83
CA PRO A 186 4.81 14.93 13.50
C PRO A 186 3.48 14.16 13.56
N GLY A 187 3.53 12.85 13.83
CA GLY A 187 2.35 12.02 14.00
C GLY A 187 1.71 11.43 12.73
N PRO A 188 0.50 10.83 12.85
CA PRO A 188 -0.14 10.09 11.76
C PRO A 188 -0.46 10.95 10.53
N LYS A 189 -0.18 10.44 9.33
CA LYS A 189 -0.51 11.16 8.08
C LYS A 189 -1.91 10.81 7.57
N THR A 190 -2.91 11.03 8.43
CA THR A 190 -4.34 10.74 8.16
C THR A 190 -5.18 12.02 8.13
N TYR A 191 -6.36 11.97 7.52
CA TYR A 191 -7.27 13.13 7.51
C TYR A 191 -7.79 13.47 8.92
N ALA A 192 -8.02 12.46 9.76
CA ALA A 192 -8.40 12.66 11.15
C ALA A 192 -7.34 13.45 11.93
N GLU A 193 -6.06 13.15 11.72
CA GLU A 193 -4.98 13.90 12.37
C GLU A 193 -4.90 15.33 11.86
N TYR A 194 -5.05 15.53 10.54
CA TYR A 194 -5.14 16.87 9.97
C TYR A 194 -6.25 17.69 10.62
N ARG A 195 -7.47 17.14 10.71
CA ARG A 195 -8.61 17.77 11.39
C ARG A 195 -8.27 18.13 12.84
N ARG A 196 -7.64 17.22 13.59
CA ARG A 196 -7.23 17.43 14.98
C ARG A 196 -6.25 18.61 15.12
N LEU A 197 -5.33 18.76 14.16
CA LEU A 197 -4.29 19.79 14.20
C LEU A 197 -4.75 21.15 13.63
N THR A 198 -5.73 21.18 12.72
CA THR A 198 -6.14 22.42 12.03
C THR A 198 -7.45 23.01 12.52
N VAL A 199 -8.31 22.24 13.18
CA VAL A 199 -9.53 22.77 13.77
C VAL A 199 -9.18 23.39 15.13
N PRO A 200 -9.44 24.70 15.36
CA PRO A 200 -9.21 25.32 16.66
C PRO A 200 -9.98 24.56 17.75
N LYS A 201 -9.32 24.27 18.88
CA LYS A 201 -10.06 23.86 20.08
C LYS A 201 -11.02 25.00 20.44
N ALA A 202 -12.28 24.68 20.73
CA ALA A 202 -13.19 25.64 21.33
C ALA A 202 -12.51 26.21 22.59
N PRO A 203 -12.58 27.52 22.86
CA PRO A 203 -12.06 28.05 24.11
C PRO A 203 -12.76 27.33 25.25
N ASP A 204 -11.98 26.74 26.16
CA ASP A 204 -12.50 26.16 27.38
C ASP A 204 -13.33 27.24 28.08
N GLY A 205 -14.64 27.08 28.06
CA GLY A 205 -15.60 27.95 28.74
C GLY A 205 -15.29 27.90 30.23
N SER A 206 -14.45 28.84 30.65
CA SER A 206 -14.06 29.05 32.04
C SER A 206 -14.93 30.17 32.59
N GLY A 207 -15.79 29.81 33.54
CA GLY A 207 -16.36 30.72 34.55
C GLY A 207 -17.62 31.46 34.13
#